data_AF-A0A847GV62-F1
#
_entry.id   AF-A0A847GV62-F1
#
_cell.length_a   1.000
_cell.length_b   1.000
_cell.length_c   1.000
_cell.angle_alpha   90.00
_cell.angle_beta   90.00
_cell.angle_gamma   90.00
#
_symmetry.space_group_name_H-M   'P 1'
#
loop_
_entity.id
_entity.type
_entity.pdbx_description
1 polymer ?
#
loop_
_entity_poly.entity_id
_entity_poly.type
_entity_poly.pdbx_seq_one_letter_code
_entity_poly.pdbx_strand_id
1 'polypeptide(L)'
;MLDIWRTLVGTRMAMSDEDYDAGPLIQTRERRRIVGDHVLRYVDQIAGRTYPDSVVFSASDFDSHAYPLDPYFALFPHDEKSLQANHPAPGGSCYTPYRCLLPRGLDRILVAGLGMSMDADASAMVRMQRDIQNQGYAAGVAAAMISRAGVGTRQIDMRALQTHLVEIGNLPEEVLQHRDSFPLPQEQVAAAVEALVGHANRQQACRALAVVLTHRDAALPLLQAALARADGPPQLICARILGFLGQREALPVLLAALERTSAWDEKIFQGKMAEYAHLPTPVDSLLMALGCVGDRRALPAILAKLQWLDANVTLSHHRAVALALEGIGDPAAAEPLARLLAKPGMAGHALKAVVPLPQPMDQRRDRSAPLREIVLARALYRCGDFQGLGEATLRAYQQDLRGVLARHAAAVLQTPVARRGPSNDDTPADRP
;
A
#
# COMPACT_ATOMS: atom_id res chain seq x y z
N MET A 1 -21.80 1.66 16.15
CA MET A 1 -22.66 0.89 15.24
C MET A 1 -22.27 1.26 13.82
N LEU A 2 -22.04 0.29 12.93
CA LEU A 2 -21.77 0.57 11.52
C LEU A 2 -23.08 0.94 10.82
N ASP A 3 -23.14 2.06 10.10
CA ASP A 3 -24.32 2.44 9.32
C ASP A 3 -24.42 1.63 8.01
N ILE A 4 -24.84 0.36 8.14
CA ILE A 4 -25.10 -0.57 7.03
C ILE A 4 -26.40 -0.21 6.33
N TRP A 5 -27.40 0.26 7.09
CA TRP A 5 -28.74 0.58 6.61
C TRP A 5 -28.70 1.59 5.47
N ARG A 6 -27.98 2.69 5.66
CA ARG A 6 -27.80 3.71 4.64
C ARG A 6 -27.19 3.18 3.35
N THR A 7 -26.21 2.27 3.43
CA THR A 7 -25.61 1.66 2.23
C THR A 7 -26.66 0.87 1.46
N LEU A 8 -27.45 0.04 2.12
CA LEU A 8 -28.48 -0.78 1.48
C LEU A 8 -29.62 0.07 0.90
N VAL A 9 -30.11 1.07 1.65
CA VAL A 9 -31.14 2.00 1.18
C VAL A 9 -30.62 2.81 -0.01
N GLY A 10 -29.39 3.31 0.07
CA GLY A 10 -28.77 4.06 -1.02
C GLY A 10 -28.63 3.22 -2.29
N THR A 11 -28.25 1.94 -2.18
CA THR A 11 -28.24 1.02 -3.32
C THR A 11 -29.64 0.84 -3.89
N ARG A 12 -30.66 0.56 -3.07
CA ARG A 12 -32.05 0.39 -3.52
C ARG A 12 -32.59 1.63 -4.23
N MET A 13 -32.28 2.83 -3.72
CA MET A 13 -32.71 4.09 -4.32
C MET A 13 -31.99 4.42 -5.64
N ALA A 14 -30.81 3.84 -5.87
CA ALA A 14 -30.02 4.04 -7.08
C ALA A 14 -30.18 2.90 -8.10
N MET A 15 -30.94 1.86 -7.78
CA MET A 15 -31.29 0.79 -8.72
C MET A 15 -32.13 1.37 -9.84
N SER A 16 -31.83 0.92 -11.06
CA SER A 16 -32.67 1.14 -12.22
C SER A 16 -33.86 0.17 -12.22
N ASP A 17 -34.88 0.46 -13.02
CA ASP A 17 -36.03 -0.44 -13.19
C ASP A 17 -35.64 -1.79 -13.84
N GLU A 18 -34.46 -1.89 -14.44
CA GLU A 18 -33.91 -3.12 -15.02
C GLU A 18 -33.23 -4.02 -13.97
N ASP A 19 -32.89 -3.47 -12.80
CA ASP A 19 -32.25 -4.23 -11.73
C ASP A 19 -33.26 -5.10 -10.97
N TYR A 20 -33.14 -6.42 -11.10
CA TYR A 20 -34.04 -7.38 -10.44
C TYR A 20 -33.95 -7.30 -8.90
N ASP A 21 -32.74 -7.29 -8.34
CA ASP A 21 -32.55 -7.23 -6.88
C ASP A 21 -31.15 -6.70 -6.50
N ALA A 22 -31.01 -6.22 -5.26
CA ALA A 22 -29.73 -5.90 -4.65
C ALA A 22 -29.32 -7.00 -3.66
N GLY A 23 -28.06 -7.44 -3.74
CA GLY A 23 -27.53 -8.46 -2.84
C GLY A 23 -27.68 -8.08 -1.36
N PRO A 24 -28.09 -9.01 -0.48
CA PRO A 24 -28.36 -8.72 0.93
C PRO A 24 -27.08 -8.52 1.76
N LEU A 25 -25.92 -8.86 1.21
CA LEU A 25 -24.62 -8.77 1.88
C LEU A 25 -23.77 -7.67 1.26
N ILE A 26 -23.22 -6.81 2.11
CA ILE A 26 -22.20 -5.84 1.69
C ILE A 26 -20.93 -6.61 1.30
N GLN A 27 -20.56 -6.52 0.03
CA GLN A 27 -19.31 -7.09 -0.45
C GLN A 27 -18.12 -6.21 -0.04
N THR A 28 -17.02 -6.85 0.33
CA THR A 28 -15.76 -6.16 0.68
C THR A 28 -14.64 -6.64 -0.23
N ARG A 29 -13.84 -5.70 -0.72
CA ARG A 29 -12.61 -5.97 -1.48
C ARG A 29 -11.38 -6.15 -0.59
N GLU A 30 -11.46 -5.63 0.64
CA GLU A 30 -10.47 -5.82 1.71
C GLU A 30 -11.07 -6.67 2.83
N ARG A 31 -10.27 -7.60 3.38
CA ARG A 31 -10.66 -8.48 4.49
C ARG A 31 -9.47 -8.68 5.45
N ARG A 32 -9.76 -9.20 6.64
CA ARG A 32 -8.70 -9.75 7.49
C ARG A 32 -8.07 -10.93 6.76
N ARG A 33 -6.74 -10.96 6.76
CA ARG A 33 -5.93 -12.00 6.15
C ARG A 33 -5.21 -12.77 7.24
N ILE A 34 -4.99 -14.06 7.02
CA ILE A 34 -4.11 -14.83 7.89
C ILE A 34 -2.65 -14.40 7.70
N VAL A 35 -1.83 -14.60 8.73
CA VAL A 35 -0.39 -14.70 8.55
C VAL A 35 -0.07 -16.15 8.25
N GLY A 36 0.33 -16.43 7.02
CA GLY A 36 0.64 -17.76 6.57
C GLY A 36 2.11 -18.14 6.69
N ASP A 37 2.43 -19.33 6.18
CA ASP A 37 3.81 -19.80 6.02
C ASP A 37 4.56 -18.99 4.93
N HIS A 38 3.82 -18.29 4.06
CA HIS A 38 4.35 -17.23 3.19
C HIS A 38 3.34 -16.08 3.10
N VAL A 39 3.83 -14.86 2.97
CA VAL A 39 3.01 -13.67 2.70
C VAL A 39 3.35 -13.22 1.29
N LEU A 40 2.38 -13.31 0.38
CA LEU A 40 2.57 -12.84 -0.99
C LEU A 40 2.65 -11.31 -1.03
N ARG A 41 3.68 -10.77 -1.68
CA ARG A 41 3.96 -9.33 -1.74
C ARG A 41 3.85 -8.80 -3.17
N TYR A 42 3.41 -7.55 -3.32
CA TYR A 42 3.29 -6.93 -4.65
C TYR A 42 4.63 -6.85 -5.39
N VAL A 43 5.70 -6.47 -4.69
CA VAL A 43 7.04 -6.40 -5.29
C VAL A 43 7.60 -7.78 -5.70
N ASP A 44 7.18 -8.87 -5.05
CA ASP A 44 7.55 -10.22 -5.50
C ASP A 44 6.85 -10.58 -6.82
N GLN A 45 5.59 -10.14 -7.00
CA GLN A 45 4.82 -10.32 -8.23
C GLN A 45 5.49 -9.54 -9.38
N ILE A 46 5.83 -8.27 -9.18
CA ILE A 46 6.46 -7.43 -10.21
C ILE A 46 7.88 -7.88 -10.55
N ALA A 47 8.64 -8.39 -9.58
CA ALA A 47 9.96 -8.97 -9.84
C ALA A 47 9.88 -10.28 -10.66
N GLY A 48 8.70 -10.92 -10.70
CA GLY A 48 8.47 -12.18 -11.40
C GLY A 48 8.95 -13.39 -10.61
N ARG A 49 8.73 -13.39 -9.28
CA ARG A 49 9.10 -14.52 -8.42
C ARG A 49 8.32 -15.79 -8.80
N THR A 50 9.03 -16.92 -8.86
CA THR A 50 8.43 -18.25 -9.04
C THR A 50 8.57 -19.05 -7.76
N TYR A 51 7.70 -20.04 -7.59
CA TYR A 51 7.63 -20.84 -6.37
C TYR A 51 7.55 -22.34 -6.72
N PRO A 52 8.21 -23.21 -5.94
CA PRO A 52 8.14 -24.66 -6.13
C PRO A 52 6.74 -25.22 -5.86
N ASP A 53 5.89 -24.47 -5.16
CA ASP A 53 4.57 -24.87 -4.70
C ASP A 53 3.48 -23.93 -5.21
N SER A 54 3.64 -23.31 -6.38
CA SER A 54 2.60 -22.52 -7.03
C SER A 54 1.32 -23.34 -7.24
N VAL A 55 0.17 -22.80 -6.84
CA VAL A 55 -1.16 -23.42 -7.02
C VAL A 55 -2.16 -22.54 -7.75
N VAL A 56 -1.82 -21.26 -7.97
CA VAL A 56 -2.60 -20.34 -8.82
C VAL A 56 -1.65 -19.54 -9.69
N PHE A 57 -2.03 -19.36 -10.95
CA PHE A 57 -1.47 -18.39 -11.87
C PHE A 57 -2.51 -17.29 -12.12
N SER A 58 -2.09 -16.05 -11.95
CA SER A 58 -2.94 -14.86 -12.14
C SER A 58 -2.28 -13.92 -13.13
N ALA A 59 -3.07 -13.28 -13.99
CA ALA A 59 -2.61 -12.26 -14.91
C ALA A 59 -3.64 -11.13 -14.96
N SER A 60 -3.27 -9.95 -14.44
CA SER A 60 -4.20 -8.82 -14.29
C SER A 60 -3.47 -7.48 -14.21
N ASP A 61 -4.22 -6.41 -14.48
CA ASP A 61 -3.79 -5.05 -14.14
C ASP A 61 -3.79 -4.86 -12.62
N PHE A 62 -3.06 -3.84 -12.15
CA PHE A 62 -3.18 -3.40 -10.76
C PHE A 62 -4.49 -2.62 -10.54
N ASP A 63 -5.56 -3.34 -10.15
CA ASP A 63 -6.86 -2.75 -9.79
C ASP A 63 -6.96 -2.58 -8.26
N SER A 64 -6.53 -1.44 -7.73
CA SER A 64 -6.70 -1.11 -6.31
C SER A 64 -7.60 0.12 -6.12
N HIS A 65 -8.49 0.04 -5.12
CA HIS A 65 -9.40 1.13 -4.73
C HIS A 65 -9.01 1.81 -3.40
N ALA A 66 -7.94 1.33 -2.78
CA ALA A 66 -7.39 1.88 -1.55
C ALA A 66 -6.05 2.53 -1.86
N TYR A 67 -5.54 3.31 -0.91
CA TYR A 67 -4.18 3.82 -1.03
C TYR A 67 -3.18 2.68 -0.95
N PRO A 68 -2.16 2.69 -1.81
CA PRO A 68 -1.11 1.71 -1.73
C PRO A 68 -0.28 1.92 -0.46
N LEU A 69 0.34 0.85 0.01
CA LEU A 69 1.14 0.85 1.23
C LEU A 69 2.63 0.70 0.93
N ASP A 70 3.00 -0.08 -0.09
CA ASP A 70 4.41 -0.34 -0.39
C ASP A 70 5.14 0.92 -0.92
N PRO A 71 6.37 1.22 -0.44
CA PRO A 71 7.22 2.28 -0.99
C PRO A 71 7.35 2.30 -2.50
N TYR A 72 7.22 1.14 -3.15
CA TYR A 72 7.22 0.99 -4.60
C TYR A 72 6.32 2.03 -5.29
N PHE A 73 5.12 2.27 -4.76
CA PHE A 73 4.13 3.16 -5.36
C PHE A 73 4.51 4.64 -5.32
N ALA A 74 5.44 5.01 -4.45
CA ALA A 74 6.01 6.35 -4.42
C ALA A 74 7.31 6.46 -5.23
N LEU A 75 7.84 5.37 -5.76
CA LEU A 75 9.18 5.31 -6.35
C LEU A 75 9.17 4.95 -7.84
N PHE A 76 8.17 4.19 -8.31
CA PHE A 76 8.17 3.76 -9.70
C PHE A 76 8.00 4.95 -10.67
N PRO A 77 8.65 4.91 -11.84
CA PRO A 77 8.61 6.02 -12.77
C PRO A 77 7.27 6.13 -13.50
N HIS A 78 6.87 7.38 -13.77
CA HIS A 78 5.74 7.70 -14.63
C HIS A 78 6.23 8.25 -15.97
N ASP A 79 5.60 7.83 -17.06
CA ASP A 79 5.66 8.45 -18.38
C ASP A 79 4.30 9.07 -18.75
N GLU A 80 4.26 9.83 -19.85
CA GLU A 80 3.04 10.49 -20.35
C GLU A 80 1.87 9.51 -20.51
N LYS A 81 2.14 8.30 -20.99
CA LYS A 81 1.13 7.26 -21.16
C LYS A 81 0.56 6.80 -19.83
N SER A 82 1.41 6.55 -18.84
CA SER A 82 0.99 6.11 -17.51
C SER A 82 0.19 7.20 -16.79
N LEU A 83 0.55 8.47 -16.94
CA LEU A 83 -0.18 9.58 -16.30
C LEU A 83 -1.63 9.71 -16.78
N GLN A 84 -1.93 9.22 -17.99
CA GLN A 84 -3.27 9.20 -18.56
C GLN A 84 -3.96 7.83 -18.44
N ALA A 85 -3.27 6.82 -17.91
CA ALA A 85 -3.79 5.47 -17.79
C ALA A 85 -4.81 5.37 -16.65
N ASN A 86 -5.83 4.51 -16.83
CA ASN A 86 -6.73 4.16 -15.74
C ASN A 86 -5.98 3.40 -14.64
N HIS A 87 -5.10 2.45 -14.99
CA HIS A 87 -4.28 1.70 -14.04
C HIS A 87 -2.80 1.94 -14.37
N PRO A 88 -2.13 2.94 -13.77
CA PRO A 88 -0.75 3.26 -14.13
C PRO A 88 0.29 2.37 -13.45
N ALA A 89 -0.02 1.82 -12.27
CA ALA A 89 0.88 0.90 -11.60
C ALA A 89 0.99 -0.40 -12.42
N PRO A 90 2.19 -1.00 -12.51
CA PRO A 90 2.36 -2.19 -13.33
C PRO A 90 1.50 -3.34 -12.83
N GLY A 91 0.73 -3.92 -13.74
CA GLY A 91 0.17 -5.26 -13.60
C GLY A 91 1.11 -6.29 -14.21
N GLY A 92 0.57 -7.47 -14.49
CA GLY A 92 1.30 -8.55 -15.13
C GLY A 92 0.82 -9.91 -14.65
N SER A 93 1.65 -10.91 -14.85
CA SER A 93 1.41 -12.26 -14.36
C SER A 93 2.18 -12.54 -13.07
N CYS A 94 1.59 -13.37 -12.21
CA CYS A 94 2.23 -13.82 -10.99
C CYS A 94 1.71 -15.18 -10.54
N TYR A 95 2.46 -15.79 -9.63
CA TYR A 95 2.14 -17.08 -9.04
C TYR A 95 1.78 -16.92 -7.56
N THR A 96 0.74 -17.62 -7.10
CA THR A 96 0.42 -17.74 -5.68
C THR A 96 0.86 -19.11 -5.18
N PRO A 97 1.80 -19.18 -4.22
CA PRO A 97 2.23 -20.45 -3.65
C PRO A 97 1.23 -21.02 -2.64
N TYR A 98 1.18 -22.34 -2.52
CA TYR A 98 0.27 -23.08 -1.65
C TYR A 98 0.40 -22.65 -0.18
N ARG A 99 1.61 -22.37 0.27
CA ARG A 99 1.90 -21.85 1.62
C ARG A 99 1.26 -20.49 1.95
N CYS A 100 0.70 -19.75 0.98
CA CYS A 100 -0.18 -18.61 1.27
C CYS A 100 -1.52 -19.01 1.88
N LEU A 101 -1.96 -20.26 1.65
CA LEU A 101 -3.23 -20.80 2.14
C LEU A 101 -3.10 -21.43 3.54
N LEU A 102 -1.86 -21.57 4.06
CA LEU A 102 -1.55 -22.27 5.30
C LEU A 102 -1.38 -21.28 6.45
N PRO A 103 -2.29 -21.21 7.44
CA PRO A 103 -2.08 -20.36 8.61
C PRO A 103 -0.85 -20.81 9.40
N ARG A 104 -0.01 -19.86 9.80
CA ARG A 104 1.19 -20.15 10.59
C ARG A 104 0.81 -20.77 11.93
N GLY A 105 1.46 -21.88 12.28
CA GLY A 105 1.25 -22.56 13.56
C GLY A 105 -0.05 -23.36 13.67
N LEU A 106 -0.88 -23.40 12.63
CA LEU A 106 -2.06 -24.27 12.57
C LEU A 106 -1.90 -25.29 11.44
N ASP A 107 -2.25 -26.54 11.73
CA ASP A 107 -2.32 -27.61 10.75
C ASP A 107 -3.78 -28.00 10.48
N ARG A 108 -4.05 -28.71 9.39
CA ARG A 108 -5.39 -29.21 8.99
C ARG A 108 -6.41 -28.11 8.67
N ILE A 109 -5.95 -26.88 8.42
CA ILE A 109 -6.77 -25.76 8.00
C ILE A 109 -6.17 -25.15 6.72
N LEU A 110 -7.02 -24.91 5.73
CA LEU A 110 -6.71 -24.12 4.54
C LEU A 110 -7.59 -22.87 4.53
N VAL A 111 -7.00 -21.71 4.22
CA VAL A 111 -7.72 -20.45 4.07
C VAL A 111 -7.63 -19.98 2.63
N ALA A 112 -8.77 -19.97 1.95
CA ALA A 112 -8.91 -19.52 0.57
C ALA A 112 -9.64 -18.17 0.47
N GLY A 113 -9.75 -17.66 -0.75
CA GLY A 113 -10.33 -16.36 -1.07
C GLY A 113 -9.44 -15.20 -0.60
N LEU A 114 -10.09 -14.06 -0.36
CA LEU A 114 -9.41 -12.83 0.11
C LEU A 114 -8.81 -12.95 1.52
N GLY A 115 -9.06 -14.07 2.22
CA GLY A 115 -8.54 -14.33 3.56
C GLY A 115 -7.12 -14.93 3.58
N MET A 116 -6.59 -15.35 2.44
CA MET A 116 -5.25 -15.93 2.34
C MET A 116 -4.14 -14.96 2.75
N SER A 117 -2.95 -15.50 2.98
CA SER A 117 -1.77 -14.73 3.39
C SER A 117 -1.16 -13.95 2.22
N MET A 118 -1.41 -12.63 2.22
CA MET A 118 -0.87 -11.68 1.24
C MET A 118 -0.91 -10.26 1.81
N ASP A 119 -0.06 -9.38 1.30
CA ASP A 119 -0.14 -7.95 1.60
C ASP A 119 -1.34 -7.31 0.89
N ALA A 120 -1.74 -6.12 1.35
CA ALA A 120 -2.90 -5.40 0.78
C ALA A 120 -2.72 -5.11 -0.72
N ASP A 121 -1.54 -4.64 -1.10
CA ASP A 121 -1.26 -4.29 -2.50
C ASP A 121 -1.18 -5.52 -3.40
N ALA A 122 -0.66 -6.64 -2.90
CA ALA A 122 -0.59 -7.89 -3.66
C ALA A 122 -1.97 -8.40 -4.06
N SER A 123 -2.97 -8.15 -3.21
CA SER A 123 -4.34 -8.59 -3.45
C SER A 123 -4.94 -8.03 -4.73
N ALA A 124 -4.53 -6.82 -5.17
CA ALA A 124 -5.02 -6.20 -6.39
C ALA A 124 -4.76 -7.06 -7.65
N MET A 125 -3.72 -7.90 -7.64
CA MET A 125 -3.32 -8.72 -8.78
C MET A 125 -3.83 -10.17 -8.76
N VAL A 126 -4.32 -10.66 -7.62
CA VAL A 126 -4.68 -12.09 -7.41
C VAL A 126 -6.10 -12.30 -6.92
N ARG A 127 -6.95 -11.28 -7.05
CA ARG A 127 -8.32 -11.27 -6.53
C ARG A 127 -9.41 -11.24 -7.61
N MET A 128 -9.07 -11.38 -8.88
CA MET A 128 -10.09 -11.42 -9.92
C MET A 128 -10.91 -12.69 -9.76
N GLN A 129 -12.16 -12.67 -10.21
CA GLN A 129 -13.10 -13.78 -9.98
C GLN A 129 -12.52 -15.12 -10.46
N ARG A 130 -11.84 -15.11 -11.61
CA ARG A 130 -11.16 -16.29 -12.17
C ARG A 130 -10.01 -16.78 -11.27
N ASP A 131 -9.19 -15.86 -10.74
CA ASP A 131 -8.11 -16.19 -9.81
C ASP A 131 -8.64 -16.91 -8.57
N ILE A 132 -9.69 -16.35 -7.96
CA ILE A 132 -10.28 -16.87 -6.72
C ILE A 132 -11.02 -18.20 -6.97
N GLN A 133 -11.65 -18.37 -8.14
CA GLN A 133 -12.24 -19.65 -8.54
C GLN A 133 -11.16 -20.74 -8.66
N ASN A 134 -10.06 -20.46 -9.37
CA ASN A 134 -8.95 -21.39 -9.53
C ASN A 134 -8.28 -21.71 -8.19
N GLN A 135 -8.12 -20.71 -7.32
CA GLN A 135 -7.62 -20.89 -5.97
C GLN A 135 -8.53 -21.78 -5.12
N GLY A 136 -9.84 -21.54 -5.14
CA GLY A 136 -10.82 -22.35 -4.41
C GLY A 136 -10.81 -23.80 -4.88
N TYR A 137 -10.72 -24.01 -6.20
CA TYR A 137 -10.56 -25.34 -6.78
C TYR A 137 -9.27 -26.02 -6.29
N ALA A 138 -8.13 -25.35 -6.39
CA ALA A 138 -6.85 -25.90 -5.94
C ALA A 138 -6.86 -26.25 -4.44
N ALA A 139 -7.43 -25.39 -3.60
CA ALA A 139 -7.59 -25.66 -2.17
C ALA A 139 -8.49 -26.88 -1.91
N GLY A 140 -9.58 -27.03 -2.67
CA GLY A 140 -10.48 -28.19 -2.58
C GLY A 140 -9.81 -29.51 -2.97
N VAL A 141 -9.06 -29.53 -4.08
CA VAL A 141 -8.29 -30.71 -4.50
C VAL A 141 -7.23 -31.05 -3.45
N ALA A 142 -6.49 -30.04 -2.96
CA ALA A 142 -5.51 -30.24 -1.92
C ALA A 142 -6.13 -30.86 -0.67
N ALA A 143 -7.27 -30.33 -0.19
CA ALA A 143 -7.98 -30.88 0.96
C ALA A 143 -8.40 -32.34 0.76
N ALA A 144 -8.89 -32.68 -0.44
CA ALA A 144 -9.25 -34.06 -0.79
C ALA A 144 -8.04 -35.00 -0.80
N MET A 145 -6.90 -34.56 -1.37
CA MET A 145 -5.64 -35.33 -1.36
C MET A 145 -5.15 -35.57 0.07
N ILE A 146 -5.09 -34.51 0.89
CA ILE A 146 -4.67 -34.56 2.29
C ILE A 146 -5.56 -35.52 3.08
N SER A 147 -6.88 -35.40 2.93
CA SER A 147 -7.85 -36.26 3.62
C SER A 147 -7.71 -37.73 3.23
N ARG A 148 -7.46 -38.04 1.95
CA ARG A 148 -7.28 -39.43 1.47
C ARG A 148 -5.97 -40.04 1.95
N ALA A 149 -4.90 -39.25 2.00
CA ALA A 149 -3.58 -39.71 2.43
C ALA A 149 -3.43 -39.76 3.96
N GLY A 150 -4.31 -39.11 4.72
CA GLY A 150 -4.23 -39.07 6.19
C GLY A 150 -3.05 -38.26 6.72
N VAL A 151 -2.57 -37.27 5.96
CA VAL A 151 -1.39 -36.45 6.28
C VAL A 151 -1.78 -35.03 6.74
N GLY A 152 -0.83 -34.24 7.24
CA GLY A 152 -1.02 -32.81 7.53
C GLY A 152 -1.03 -31.95 6.26
N THR A 153 -1.46 -30.68 6.35
CA THR A 153 -1.55 -29.79 5.17
C THR A 153 -0.18 -29.50 4.56
N ARG A 154 0.86 -29.50 5.38
CA ARG A 154 2.27 -29.29 4.96
C ARG A 154 2.93 -30.54 4.37
N GLN A 155 2.26 -31.68 4.43
CA GLN A 155 2.79 -32.98 3.98
C GLN A 155 2.13 -33.44 2.67
N ILE A 156 1.33 -32.58 2.03
CA ILE A 156 0.72 -32.88 0.73
C ILE A 156 1.78 -33.18 -0.32
N ASP A 157 1.48 -34.14 -1.21
CA ASP A 157 2.24 -34.32 -2.44
C ASP A 157 1.97 -33.14 -3.40
N MET A 158 2.83 -32.14 -3.30
CA MET A 158 2.73 -30.91 -4.09
C MET A 158 2.85 -31.17 -5.59
N ARG A 159 3.67 -32.15 -6.01
CA ARG A 159 3.86 -32.43 -7.43
C ARG A 159 2.64 -33.12 -8.02
N ALA A 160 2.04 -34.06 -7.30
CA ALA A 160 0.76 -34.62 -7.72
C ALA A 160 -0.35 -33.54 -7.83
N LEU A 161 -0.41 -32.59 -6.89
CA LEU A 161 -1.38 -31.49 -6.96
C LEU A 161 -1.13 -30.60 -8.19
N GLN A 162 0.11 -30.19 -8.43
CA GLN A 162 0.45 -29.34 -9.57
C GLN A 162 0.23 -30.04 -10.91
N THR A 163 0.57 -31.32 -11.02
CA THR A 163 0.29 -32.12 -12.22
C THR A 163 -1.20 -32.11 -12.52
N HIS A 164 -2.05 -32.40 -11.53
CA HIS A 164 -3.51 -32.33 -11.69
C HIS A 164 -3.97 -30.94 -12.14
N LEU A 165 -3.44 -29.87 -11.52
CA LEU A 165 -3.81 -28.49 -11.87
C LEU A 165 -3.36 -28.08 -13.28
N VAL A 166 -2.24 -28.62 -13.78
CA VAL A 166 -1.79 -28.43 -15.17
C VAL A 166 -2.70 -29.19 -16.13
N GLU A 167 -3.02 -30.46 -15.84
CA GLU A 167 -3.87 -31.32 -16.68
C GLU A 167 -5.25 -30.70 -16.94
N ILE A 168 -5.83 -30.02 -15.95
CA ILE A 168 -7.14 -29.35 -16.11
C ILE A 168 -7.04 -27.92 -16.68
N GLY A 169 -5.83 -27.39 -16.87
CA GLY A 169 -5.58 -26.05 -17.39
C GLY A 169 -5.64 -24.90 -16.36
N ASN A 170 -5.60 -25.20 -15.07
CA ASN A 170 -5.55 -24.17 -14.00
C ASN A 170 -4.15 -23.57 -13.82
N LEU A 171 -3.11 -24.31 -14.19
CA LEU A 171 -1.71 -23.87 -14.16
C LEU A 171 -1.02 -24.12 -15.51
N PRO A 172 -0.06 -23.26 -15.89
CA PRO A 172 0.80 -23.55 -17.03
C PRO A 172 1.82 -24.65 -16.70
N GLU A 173 2.23 -25.43 -17.70
CA GLU A 173 3.11 -26.59 -17.55
C GLU A 173 4.48 -26.24 -16.93
N GLU A 174 4.98 -25.01 -17.15
CA GLU A 174 6.25 -24.52 -16.58
C GLU A 174 6.30 -24.59 -15.06
N VAL A 175 5.16 -24.59 -14.37
CA VAL A 175 5.08 -24.70 -12.90
C VAL A 175 5.70 -25.98 -12.38
N LEU A 176 5.67 -27.07 -13.16
CA LEU A 176 6.28 -28.35 -12.78
C LEU A 176 7.81 -28.24 -12.64
N GLN A 177 8.42 -27.26 -13.30
CA GLN A 177 9.86 -27.00 -13.25
C GLN A 177 10.24 -25.86 -12.31
N HIS A 178 9.25 -25.16 -11.74
CA HIS A 178 9.52 -24.05 -10.84
C HIS A 178 10.29 -24.50 -9.60
N ARG A 179 11.26 -23.65 -9.27
CA ARG A 179 11.95 -23.58 -7.99
C ARG A 179 11.63 -22.23 -7.36
N ASP A 180 12.05 -22.02 -6.13
CA ASP A 180 12.01 -20.66 -5.58
C ASP A 180 13.09 -19.87 -6.32
N SER A 181 12.70 -18.87 -7.10
CA SER A 181 13.67 -18.06 -7.84
C SER A 181 14.43 -17.08 -6.94
N PHE A 182 14.06 -16.98 -5.66
CA PHE A 182 14.66 -16.08 -4.70
C PHE A 182 15.50 -16.85 -3.66
N PRO A 183 16.56 -16.22 -3.10
CA PRO A 183 17.05 -14.88 -3.42
C PRO A 183 17.71 -14.82 -4.81
N LEU A 184 17.63 -13.66 -5.46
CA LEU A 184 18.31 -13.40 -6.73
C LEU A 184 19.83 -13.27 -6.52
N PRO A 185 20.67 -13.73 -7.47
CA PRO A 185 22.11 -13.53 -7.41
C PRO A 185 22.50 -12.05 -7.34
N GLN A 186 23.61 -11.74 -6.66
CA GLN A 186 24.11 -10.37 -6.49
C GLN A 186 24.29 -9.63 -7.82
N GLU A 187 24.70 -10.33 -8.88
CA GLU A 187 24.84 -9.77 -10.24
C GLU A 187 23.51 -9.24 -10.79
N GLN A 188 22.41 -9.95 -10.56
CA GLN A 188 21.09 -9.50 -11.01
C GLN A 188 20.58 -8.31 -10.19
N VAL A 189 20.91 -8.27 -8.89
CA VAL A 189 20.61 -7.10 -8.04
C VAL A 189 21.43 -5.89 -8.51
N ALA A 190 22.70 -6.08 -8.87
CA ALA A 190 23.53 -5.02 -9.43
C ALA A 190 23.01 -4.51 -10.77
N ALA A 191 22.66 -5.40 -11.69
CA ALA A 191 22.03 -5.03 -12.96
C ALA A 191 20.71 -4.26 -12.75
N ALA A 192 19.93 -4.59 -11.71
CA ALA A 192 18.72 -3.84 -11.38
C ALA A 192 19.04 -2.41 -10.88
N VAL A 193 20.06 -2.24 -10.02
CA VAL A 193 20.51 -0.90 -9.60
C VAL A 193 21.00 -0.09 -10.80
N GLU A 194 21.78 -0.70 -11.69
CA GLU A 194 22.25 -0.07 -12.93
C GLU A 194 21.09 0.32 -13.86
N ALA A 195 20.09 -0.54 -14.02
CA ALA A 195 18.92 -0.24 -14.84
C ALA A 195 18.11 0.96 -14.33
N LEU A 196 18.03 1.16 -13.01
CA LEU A 196 17.36 2.32 -12.42
C LEU A 196 18.07 3.63 -12.71
N VAL A 197 19.41 3.62 -12.75
CA VAL A 197 20.21 4.83 -13.02
C VAL A 197 20.47 5.06 -14.52
N GLY A 198 20.44 4.01 -15.33
CA GLY A 198 20.93 3.98 -16.71
C GLY A 198 19.90 4.25 -17.82
N HIS A 199 18.86 5.06 -17.57
CA HIS A 199 17.82 5.40 -18.57
C HIS A 199 17.08 4.17 -19.15
N ALA A 200 16.83 3.14 -18.35
CA ALA A 200 15.98 2.03 -18.77
C ALA A 200 14.57 2.51 -19.15
N ASN A 201 13.90 1.77 -20.04
CA ASN A 201 12.50 2.05 -20.31
C ASN A 201 11.65 1.83 -19.04
N ARG A 202 10.44 2.41 -19.02
CA ARG A 202 9.57 2.38 -17.84
C ARG A 202 9.33 0.97 -17.29
N GLN A 203 9.11 -0.01 -18.16
CA GLN A 203 8.83 -1.40 -17.75
C GLN A 203 10.04 -2.03 -17.06
N GLN A 204 11.23 -1.86 -17.64
CA GLN A 204 12.48 -2.33 -17.05
C GLN A 204 12.77 -1.65 -15.71
N ALA A 205 12.58 -0.33 -15.62
CA ALA A 205 12.76 0.41 -14.37
C ALA A 205 11.77 -0.03 -13.27
N CYS A 206 10.51 -0.29 -13.62
CA CYS A 206 9.52 -0.86 -12.70
C CYS A 206 9.98 -2.22 -12.14
N ARG A 207 10.40 -3.14 -13.01
CA ARG A 207 10.90 -4.46 -12.59
C ARG A 207 12.18 -4.34 -11.75
N ALA A 208 13.11 -3.49 -12.16
CA ALA A 208 14.35 -3.24 -11.44
C ALA A 208 14.11 -2.68 -10.04
N LEU A 209 13.16 -1.74 -9.90
CA LEU A 209 12.75 -1.23 -8.60
C LEU A 209 12.18 -2.34 -7.70
N ALA A 210 11.36 -3.23 -8.24
CA ALA A 210 10.83 -4.36 -7.49
C ALA A 210 11.95 -5.30 -7.02
N VAL A 211 12.95 -5.58 -7.86
CA VAL A 211 14.15 -6.34 -7.48
C VAL A 211 14.92 -5.66 -6.34
N VAL A 212 15.16 -4.35 -6.45
CA VAL A 212 15.86 -3.57 -5.41
C VAL A 212 15.09 -3.57 -4.09
N LEU A 213 13.76 -3.40 -4.12
CA LEU A 213 12.94 -3.36 -2.90
C LEU A 213 12.71 -4.73 -2.26
N THR A 214 12.87 -5.83 -3.01
CA THR A 214 12.86 -7.20 -2.49
C THR A 214 14.22 -7.61 -1.94
N HIS A 215 15.32 -7.07 -2.47
CA HIS A 215 16.70 -7.40 -2.12
C HIS A 215 17.44 -6.19 -1.50
N ARG A 216 16.77 -5.52 -0.54
CA ARG A 216 17.21 -4.23 0.03
C ARG A 216 18.65 -4.26 0.54
N ASP A 217 19.00 -5.28 1.31
CA ASP A 217 20.33 -5.39 1.94
C ASP A 217 21.44 -5.55 0.89
N ALA A 218 21.19 -6.36 -0.13
CA ALA A 218 22.11 -6.57 -1.25
C ALA A 218 22.24 -5.34 -2.16
N ALA A 219 21.16 -4.56 -2.31
CA ALA A 219 21.11 -3.37 -3.14
C ALA A 219 21.68 -2.13 -2.44
N LEU A 220 21.62 -2.07 -1.10
CA LEU A 220 22.01 -0.91 -0.30
C LEU A 220 23.43 -0.38 -0.62
N PRO A 221 24.52 -1.18 -0.54
CA PRO A 221 25.86 -0.67 -0.83
C PRO A 221 26.03 -0.19 -2.27
N LEU A 222 25.29 -0.79 -3.21
CA LEU A 222 25.31 -0.40 -4.62
C LEU A 222 24.61 0.94 -4.86
N LEU A 223 23.47 1.15 -4.21
CA LEU A 223 22.74 2.42 -4.24
C LEU A 223 23.57 3.56 -3.61
N GLN A 224 24.28 3.28 -2.51
CA GLN A 224 25.17 4.24 -1.86
C GLN A 224 26.32 4.65 -2.78
N ALA A 225 26.97 3.68 -3.43
CA ALA A 225 28.02 3.96 -4.40
C ALA A 225 27.50 4.74 -5.61
N ALA A 226 26.30 4.42 -6.11
CA ALA A 226 25.66 5.13 -7.21
C ALA A 226 25.30 6.57 -6.83
N LEU A 227 24.76 6.81 -5.62
CA LEU A 227 24.48 8.15 -5.10
C LEU A 227 25.72 9.03 -5.08
N ALA A 228 26.86 8.48 -4.64
CA ALA A 228 28.12 9.22 -4.52
C ALA A 228 28.78 9.55 -5.87
N ARG A 229 28.46 8.80 -6.94
CA ARG A 229 29.09 8.93 -8.27
C ARG A 229 28.22 9.66 -9.29
N ALA A 230 26.90 9.58 -9.14
CA ALA A 230 25.97 10.16 -10.09
C ALA A 230 25.63 11.61 -9.74
N ASP A 231 25.21 12.37 -10.75
CA ASP A 231 24.65 13.72 -10.62
C ASP A 231 23.29 13.80 -11.33
N GLY A 232 22.46 14.76 -10.94
CA GLY A 232 21.19 15.02 -11.63
C GLY A 232 20.13 13.93 -11.41
N PRO A 233 19.35 13.53 -12.44
CA PRO A 233 18.24 12.60 -12.28
C PRO A 233 18.62 11.23 -11.68
N PRO A 234 19.72 10.56 -12.11
CA PRO A 234 20.13 9.30 -11.49
C PRO A 234 20.47 9.42 -10.00
N GLN A 235 21.15 10.51 -9.59
CA GLN A 235 21.43 10.78 -8.18
C GLN A 235 20.15 10.91 -7.35
N LEU A 236 19.14 11.60 -7.90
CA LEU A 236 17.85 11.76 -7.23
C LEU A 236 17.06 10.44 -7.12
N ILE A 237 17.15 9.56 -8.11
CA ILE A 237 16.55 8.22 -8.06
C ILE A 237 17.16 7.43 -6.89
N CYS A 238 18.49 7.38 -6.80
CA CYS A 238 19.17 6.72 -5.68
C CYS A 238 18.79 7.35 -4.34
N ALA A 239 18.77 8.68 -4.24
CA ALA A 239 18.44 9.39 -3.01
C ALA A 239 17.01 9.08 -2.53
N ARG A 240 16.03 9.02 -3.44
CA ARG A 240 14.64 8.65 -3.09
C ARG A 240 14.58 7.24 -2.52
N ILE A 241 15.18 6.26 -3.20
CA ILE A 241 15.18 4.86 -2.73
C ILE A 241 15.88 4.76 -1.37
N LEU A 242 17.08 5.31 -1.25
CA LEU A 242 17.86 5.34 0.00
C LEU A 242 17.09 6.03 1.14
N GLY A 243 16.37 7.11 0.85
CA GLY A 243 15.53 7.79 1.83
C GLY A 243 14.40 6.91 2.36
N PHE A 244 13.71 6.17 1.49
CA PHE A 244 12.72 5.15 1.91
C PHE A 244 13.35 4.01 2.72
N LEU A 245 14.63 3.69 2.47
CA LEU A 245 15.42 2.75 3.27
C LEU A 245 16.00 3.37 4.56
N GLY A 246 15.64 4.61 4.89
CA GLY A 246 16.04 5.30 6.12
C GLY A 246 17.47 5.81 6.15
N GLN A 247 18.13 5.89 4.99
CA GLN A 247 19.56 6.21 4.90
C GLN A 247 19.81 7.72 4.91
N ARG A 248 20.68 8.18 5.81
CA ARG A 248 20.89 9.62 6.10
C ARG A 248 21.68 10.34 5.02
N GLU A 249 22.51 9.63 4.25
CA GLU A 249 23.28 10.18 3.14
C GLU A 249 22.40 10.71 2.00
N ALA A 250 21.15 10.25 1.89
CA ALA A 250 20.20 10.77 0.91
C ALA A 250 19.70 12.18 1.25
N LEU A 251 19.81 12.60 2.51
CA LEU A 251 19.19 13.82 3.02
C LEU A 251 19.54 15.09 2.23
N PRO A 252 20.81 15.39 1.89
CA PRO A 252 21.15 16.62 1.18
C PRO A 252 20.50 16.70 -0.20
N VAL A 253 20.48 15.58 -0.94
CA VAL A 253 19.90 15.50 -2.29
C VAL A 253 18.38 15.65 -2.22
N LEU A 254 17.73 14.99 -1.26
CA LEU A 254 16.29 15.08 -1.06
C LEU A 254 15.84 16.49 -0.65
N LEU A 255 16.57 17.16 0.25
CA LEU A 255 16.27 18.52 0.65
C LEU A 255 16.44 19.50 -0.52
N ALA A 256 17.57 19.44 -1.21
CA ALA A 256 17.82 20.28 -2.37
C ALA A 256 16.75 20.09 -3.47
N ALA A 257 16.25 18.86 -3.66
CA ALA A 257 15.16 18.60 -4.59
C ALA A 257 13.83 19.21 -4.12
N LEU A 258 13.47 19.05 -2.84
CA LEU A 258 12.22 19.58 -2.29
C LEU A 258 12.18 21.12 -2.26
N GLU A 259 13.32 21.76 -2.01
CA GLU A 259 13.47 23.22 -2.00
C GLU A 259 13.30 23.82 -3.40
N ARG A 260 13.70 23.10 -4.46
CA ARG A 260 13.51 23.52 -5.86
C ARG A 260 12.06 23.44 -6.31
N THR A 261 11.21 22.67 -5.64
CA THR A 261 9.79 22.59 -5.95
C THR A 261 9.10 23.93 -5.64
N SER A 262 8.47 24.56 -6.63
CA SER A 262 7.77 25.85 -6.49
C SER A 262 6.24 25.74 -6.41
N ALA A 263 5.67 24.59 -6.77
CA ALA A 263 4.24 24.30 -6.72
C ALA A 263 3.99 22.81 -6.43
N TRP A 264 2.76 22.46 -6.04
CA TRP A 264 2.34 21.06 -5.96
C TRP A 264 2.26 20.44 -7.36
N ASP A 265 2.66 19.17 -7.48
CA ASP A 265 2.41 18.41 -8.70
C ASP A 265 0.90 18.18 -8.87
N GLU A 266 0.47 17.96 -10.11
CA GLU A 266 -0.87 17.43 -10.36
C GLU A 266 -1.04 16.03 -9.77
N LYS A 267 -2.27 15.71 -9.35
CA LYS A 267 -2.59 14.38 -8.81
C LYS A 267 -2.34 13.29 -9.84
N ILE A 268 -1.85 12.14 -9.38
CA ILE A 268 -1.68 10.95 -10.21
C ILE A 268 -2.84 10.00 -9.95
N PHE A 269 -3.65 9.73 -10.97
CA PHE A 269 -4.79 8.82 -10.88
C PHE A 269 -4.32 7.38 -10.68
N GLN A 270 -4.98 6.63 -9.79
CA GLN A 270 -4.76 5.19 -9.66
C GLN A 270 -5.80 4.35 -10.41
N GLY A 271 -6.98 4.94 -10.64
CA GLY A 271 -8.16 4.27 -11.20
C GLY A 271 -9.39 5.16 -11.11
N LYS A 272 -10.28 5.07 -12.11
CA LYS A 272 -11.60 5.72 -12.10
C LYS A 272 -12.41 5.39 -10.85
N MET A 273 -12.21 4.19 -10.32
CA MET A 273 -12.90 3.69 -9.12
C MET A 273 -12.09 3.89 -7.83
N ALA A 274 -10.90 4.50 -7.90
CA ALA A 274 -10.02 4.83 -6.77
C ALA A 274 -10.13 6.32 -6.43
N GLU A 275 -11.36 6.80 -6.28
CA GLU A 275 -11.77 8.22 -6.32
C GLU A 275 -10.93 9.19 -5.47
N TYR A 276 -10.49 8.73 -4.31
CA TYR A 276 -9.68 9.51 -3.37
C TYR A 276 -8.24 8.99 -3.29
N ALA A 277 -8.01 7.74 -3.66
CA ALA A 277 -6.75 7.03 -3.50
C ALA A 277 -5.79 7.30 -4.66
N HIS A 278 -5.41 8.57 -4.84
CA HIS A 278 -4.38 8.96 -5.80
C HIS A 278 -3.01 8.41 -5.41
N LEU A 279 -2.18 8.10 -6.41
CA LEU A 279 -0.81 7.68 -6.21
C LEU A 279 0.06 8.85 -5.72
N PRO A 280 1.11 8.57 -4.93
CA PRO A 280 2.08 9.60 -4.56
C PRO A 280 2.73 10.24 -5.79
N THR A 281 2.79 11.57 -5.80
CA THR A 281 3.51 12.34 -6.84
C THR A 281 5.02 12.36 -6.58
N PRO A 282 5.84 12.89 -7.51
CA PRO A 282 7.26 13.12 -7.26
C PRO A 282 7.54 13.93 -5.98
N VAL A 283 6.79 15.01 -5.72
CA VAL A 283 6.92 15.79 -4.47
C VAL A 283 6.50 14.96 -3.25
N ASP A 284 5.41 14.18 -3.35
CA ASP A 284 5.00 13.27 -2.26
C ASP A 284 6.10 12.27 -1.92
N SER A 285 6.76 11.73 -2.94
CA SER A 285 7.88 10.79 -2.77
C SER A 285 9.06 11.41 -2.01
N LEU A 286 9.41 12.67 -2.30
CA LEU A 286 10.46 13.39 -1.57
C LEU A 286 10.10 13.56 -0.10
N LEU A 287 8.87 13.99 0.18
CA LEU A 287 8.36 14.17 1.54
C LEU A 287 8.37 12.85 2.32
N MET A 288 7.82 11.78 1.72
CA MET A 288 7.78 10.46 2.34
C MET A 288 9.19 9.89 2.58
N ALA A 289 10.11 10.05 1.63
CA ALA A 289 11.51 9.64 1.78
C ALA A 289 12.20 10.40 2.93
N LEU A 290 12.03 11.73 3.03
CA LEU A 290 12.53 12.52 4.15
C LEU A 290 11.95 12.07 5.50
N GLY A 291 10.67 11.73 5.51
CA GLY A 291 9.99 11.13 6.65
C GLY A 291 10.60 9.80 7.11
N CYS A 292 10.90 8.92 6.16
CA CYS A 292 11.55 7.64 6.41
C CYS A 292 12.99 7.80 6.93
N VAL A 293 13.74 8.80 6.46
CA VAL A 293 15.04 9.19 7.03
C VAL A 293 14.88 9.65 8.48
N GLY A 294 13.80 10.37 8.79
CA GLY A 294 13.46 10.76 10.16
C GLY A 294 14.39 11.81 10.78
N ASP A 295 15.15 12.55 9.96
CA ASP A 295 16.10 13.55 10.43
C ASP A 295 15.44 14.93 10.60
N ARG A 296 15.59 15.52 11.79
CA ARG A 296 15.01 16.83 12.14
C ARG A 296 15.45 17.98 11.23
N ARG A 297 16.59 17.86 10.55
CA ARG A 297 17.04 18.85 9.57
C ARG A 297 16.08 19.00 8.39
N ALA A 298 15.25 18.00 8.10
CA ALA A 298 14.22 18.09 7.06
C ALA A 298 12.98 18.88 7.49
N LEU A 299 12.78 19.08 8.79
CA LEU A 299 11.56 19.65 9.35
C LEU A 299 11.22 21.03 8.76
N PRO A 300 12.15 22.00 8.65
CA PRO A 300 11.81 23.31 8.11
C PRO A 300 11.28 23.25 6.67
N ALA A 301 11.88 22.42 5.82
CA ALA A 301 11.46 22.26 4.43
C ALA A 301 10.08 21.61 4.32
N ILE A 302 9.80 20.59 5.15
CA ILE A 302 8.47 19.94 5.19
C ILE A 302 7.40 20.91 5.71
N LEU A 303 7.70 21.68 6.76
CA LEU A 303 6.79 22.69 7.30
C LEU A 303 6.54 23.84 6.32
N ALA A 304 7.50 24.19 5.47
CA ALA A 304 7.28 25.14 4.38
C ALA A 304 6.24 24.61 3.38
N LYS A 305 6.30 23.31 3.01
CA LYS A 305 5.28 22.69 2.14
C LYS A 305 3.93 22.53 2.83
N LEU A 306 3.89 22.24 4.13
CA LEU A 306 2.64 22.17 4.91
C LEU A 306 1.81 23.45 4.78
N GLN A 307 2.44 24.63 4.69
CA GLN A 307 1.74 25.91 4.57
C GLN A 307 0.91 26.04 3.29
N TRP A 308 1.31 25.33 2.23
CA TRP A 308 0.64 25.32 0.92
C TRP A 308 -0.61 24.44 0.90
N LEU A 309 -0.87 23.65 1.94
CA LEU A 309 -2.03 22.77 2.00
C LEU A 309 -3.28 23.53 2.44
N ASP A 310 -4.41 23.20 1.82
CA ASP A 310 -5.74 23.66 2.19
C ASP A 310 -6.82 22.66 1.75
N ALA A 311 -8.09 23.05 1.87
CA ALA A 311 -9.22 22.19 1.57
C ALA A 311 -9.32 21.75 0.08
N ASN A 312 -8.63 22.43 -0.83
CA ASN A 312 -8.69 22.19 -2.28
C ASN A 312 -7.50 21.40 -2.82
N VAL A 313 -6.42 21.29 -2.03
CA VAL A 313 -5.24 20.49 -2.41
C VAL A 313 -5.56 18.99 -2.33
N THR A 314 -5.02 18.20 -3.27
CA THR A 314 -5.23 16.75 -3.32
C THR A 314 -4.83 16.05 -2.00
N LEU A 315 -5.55 14.98 -1.67
CA LEU A 315 -5.35 14.23 -0.43
C LEU A 315 -3.97 13.51 -0.37
N SER A 316 -3.36 13.18 -1.51
CA SER A 316 -2.02 12.54 -1.52
C SER A 316 -0.96 13.43 -0.86
N HIS A 317 -0.95 14.73 -1.16
CA HIS A 317 -0.02 15.71 -0.55
C HIS A 317 -0.22 15.84 0.96
N HIS A 318 -1.48 15.88 1.41
CA HIS A 318 -1.79 15.88 2.84
C HIS A 318 -1.26 14.62 3.54
N ARG A 319 -1.45 13.45 2.91
CA ARG A 319 -0.94 12.18 3.44
C ARG A 319 0.58 12.14 3.45
N ALA A 320 1.25 12.59 2.40
CA ALA A 320 2.70 12.59 2.30
C ALA A 320 3.33 13.48 3.38
N VAL A 321 2.82 14.70 3.57
CA VAL A 321 3.27 15.60 4.64
C VAL A 321 2.99 15.01 6.02
N ALA A 322 1.79 14.47 6.26
CA ALA A 322 1.44 13.84 7.54
C ALA A 322 2.36 12.67 7.89
N LEU A 323 2.59 11.76 6.94
CA LEU A 323 3.51 10.62 7.10
C LEU A 323 4.95 11.10 7.33
N ALA A 324 5.39 12.15 6.64
CA ALA A 324 6.72 12.70 6.80
C ALA A 324 6.95 13.27 8.21
N LEU A 325 6.01 14.08 8.69
CA LEU A 325 6.05 14.66 10.02
C LEU A 325 5.95 13.59 11.11
N GLU A 326 5.10 12.57 10.94
CA GLU A 326 5.03 11.43 11.84
C GLU A 326 6.34 10.62 11.88
N GLY A 327 7.00 10.44 10.74
CA GLY A 327 8.28 9.72 10.64
C GLY A 327 9.40 10.42 11.43
N ILE A 328 9.41 11.76 11.42
CA ILE A 328 10.33 12.58 12.22
C ILE A 328 9.90 12.63 13.70
N GLY A 329 8.59 12.77 13.96
CA GLY A 329 8.02 12.79 15.31
C GLY A 329 8.44 13.99 16.17
N ASP A 330 8.73 15.14 15.56
CA ASP A 330 9.17 16.34 16.29
C ASP A 330 7.99 17.16 16.84
N PRO A 331 7.97 17.50 18.15
CA PRO A 331 6.98 18.40 18.75
C PRO A 331 6.76 19.74 18.06
N ALA A 332 7.78 20.28 17.39
CA ALA A 332 7.67 21.54 16.65
C ALA A 332 6.70 21.45 15.45
N ALA A 333 6.30 20.25 15.02
CA ALA A 333 5.29 20.07 13.99
C ALA A 333 3.85 20.26 14.49
N ALA A 334 3.60 20.17 15.81
CA ALA A 334 2.25 20.16 16.37
C ALA A 334 1.47 21.45 16.08
N GLU A 335 2.03 22.62 16.42
CA GLU A 335 1.35 23.89 16.21
C GLU A 335 1.08 24.18 14.72
N PRO A 336 2.03 24.00 13.79
CA PRO A 336 1.75 24.10 12.35
C PRO A 336 0.63 23.17 11.86
N LEU A 337 0.59 21.91 12.32
CA LEU A 337 -0.47 20.96 11.97
C LEU A 337 -1.83 21.41 12.50
N ALA A 338 -1.89 21.91 13.73
CA ALA A 338 -3.12 22.47 14.30
C ALA A 338 -3.60 23.69 13.51
N ARG A 339 -2.69 24.59 13.09
CA ARG A 339 -3.02 25.73 12.22
C ARG A 339 -3.57 25.29 10.87
N LEU A 340 -3.05 24.21 10.28
CA LEU A 340 -3.61 23.64 9.04
C LEU A 340 -5.03 23.12 9.25
N LEU A 341 -5.28 22.37 10.34
CA LEU A 341 -6.62 21.87 10.68
C LEU A 341 -7.63 22.99 10.96
N ALA A 342 -7.16 24.16 11.43
CA ALA A 342 -8.00 25.33 11.66
C ALA A 342 -8.37 26.09 10.37
N LYS A 343 -7.78 25.78 9.21
CA LYS A 343 -8.17 26.42 7.94
C LYS A 343 -9.61 26.03 7.54
N PRO A 344 -10.33 26.88 6.80
CA PRO A 344 -11.68 26.57 6.33
C PRO A 344 -11.75 25.22 5.59
N GLY A 345 -12.74 24.39 5.93
CA GLY A 345 -12.97 23.09 5.27
C GLY A 345 -12.04 21.94 5.69
N MET A 346 -11.12 22.16 6.63
CA MET A 346 -10.13 21.15 7.04
C MET A 346 -10.57 20.27 8.23
N ALA A 347 -11.58 20.68 8.99
CA ALA A 347 -12.04 19.99 10.19
C ALA A 347 -13.58 19.88 10.27
N GLY A 348 -14.07 19.04 11.18
CA GLY A 348 -15.50 18.88 11.47
C GLY A 348 -16.23 17.82 10.64
N HIS A 349 -15.49 16.89 10.04
CA HIS A 349 -16.04 15.89 9.11
C HIS A 349 -16.43 14.58 9.77
N ALA A 350 -16.27 14.44 11.09
CA ALA A 350 -16.71 13.27 11.86
C ALA A 350 -18.24 13.12 11.80
N LEU A 351 -18.73 11.95 11.39
CA LEU A 351 -20.14 11.68 11.17
C LEU A 351 -20.75 10.96 12.38
N LYS A 352 -21.33 11.71 13.32
CA LYS A 352 -21.88 11.17 14.58
C LYS A 352 -23.38 10.85 14.55
N ALA A 353 -24.06 11.24 13.48
CA ALA A 353 -25.48 11.01 13.28
C ALA A 353 -25.76 10.64 11.82
N VAL A 354 -26.89 9.97 11.58
CA VAL A 354 -27.35 9.69 10.23
C VAL A 354 -27.71 11.02 9.56
N VAL A 355 -27.16 11.24 8.36
CA VAL A 355 -27.46 12.44 7.56
C VAL A 355 -27.99 12.05 6.17
N PRO A 356 -28.89 12.82 5.54
CA PRO A 356 -29.57 12.44 4.29
C PRO A 356 -28.62 12.00 3.16
N LEU A 357 -29.04 11.04 2.32
CA LEU A 357 -28.28 10.68 1.12
C LEU A 357 -28.13 11.92 0.20
N PRO A 358 -26.97 12.10 -0.48
CA PRO A 358 -26.80 13.18 -1.45
C PRO A 358 -27.88 13.13 -2.53
N GLN A 359 -28.24 14.30 -3.04
CA GLN A 359 -29.18 14.43 -4.15
C GLN A 359 -28.54 15.32 -5.23
N PRO A 360 -28.56 14.90 -6.52
CA PRO A 360 -29.04 13.62 -7.03
C PRO A 360 -28.20 12.42 -6.54
N MET A 361 -28.80 11.23 -6.54
CA MET A 361 -28.22 9.98 -5.97
C MET A 361 -26.93 9.51 -6.65
N ASP A 362 -26.65 10.02 -7.85
CA ASP A 362 -25.39 9.83 -8.59
C ASP A 362 -24.23 10.66 -8.01
N GLN A 363 -24.52 11.70 -7.20
CA GLN A 363 -23.51 12.45 -6.47
C GLN A 363 -22.95 11.60 -5.32
N ARG A 364 -21.71 11.18 -5.49
CA ARG A 364 -20.96 10.48 -4.44
C ARG A 364 -20.51 11.50 -3.40
N ARG A 365 -20.67 11.17 -2.11
CA ARG A 365 -20.13 11.99 -1.03
C ARG A 365 -18.62 12.09 -1.15
N ASP A 366 -18.11 13.28 -0.83
CA ASP A 366 -16.67 13.45 -0.66
C ASP A 366 -16.16 12.55 0.48
N ARG A 367 -15.28 11.63 0.12
CA ARG A 367 -14.56 10.74 1.04
C ARG A 367 -13.22 11.33 1.44
N SER A 368 -12.75 12.38 0.75
CA SER A 368 -11.44 12.97 0.91
C SER A 368 -11.36 13.83 2.16
N ALA A 369 -12.35 14.70 2.41
CA ALA A 369 -12.38 15.56 3.60
C ALA A 369 -12.24 14.81 4.94
N PRO A 370 -13.02 13.75 5.25
CA PRO A 370 -12.86 13.02 6.50
C PRO A 370 -11.54 12.24 6.58
N LEU A 371 -11.02 11.75 5.45
CA LEU A 371 -9.72 11.08 5.41
C LEU A 371 -8.56 12.06 5.63
N ARG A 372 -8.67 13.27 5.09
CA ARG A 372 -7.72 14.36 5.31
C ARG A 372 -7.63 14.73 6.78
N GLU A 373 -8.78 15.03 7.38
CA GLU A 373 -8.85 15.46 8.78
C GLU A 373 -8.28 14.39 9.72
N ILE A 374 -8.70 13.12 9.58
CA ILE A 374 -8.26 12.07 10.49
C ILE A 374 -6.76 11.74 10.34
N VAL A 375 -6.21 11.82 9.13
CA VAL A 375 -4.77 11.62 8.88
C VAL A 375 -3.95 12.75 9.50
N LEU A 376 -4.37 14.01 9.32
CA LEU A 376 -3.71 15.16 9.92
C LEU A 376 -3.85 15.18 11.45
N ALA A 377 -5.01 14.81 11.98
CA ALA A 377 -5.24 14.69 13.43
C ALA A 377 -4.36 13.61 14.06
N ARG A 378 -4.18 12.47 13.38
CA ARG A 378 -3.22 11.44 13.80
C ARG A 378 -1.79 11.98 13.83
N ALA A 379 -1.36 12.69 12.78
CA ALA A 379 -0.03 13.29 12.75
C ALA A 379 0.15 14.32 13.87
N LEU A 380 -0.84 15.18 14.09
CA LEU A 380 -0.85 16.16 15.17
C LEU A 380 -0.70 15.47 16.53
N TYR A 381 -1.52 14.45 16.79
CA TYR A 381 -1.49 13.69 18.03
C TYR A 381 -0.11 13.06 18.28
N ARG A 382 0.49 12.45 17.25
CA ARG A 382 1.80 11.80 17.33
C ARG A 382 2.96 12.79 17.45
N CYS A 383 2.81 14.00 16.92
CA CYS A 383 3.80 15.06 17.01
C CYS A 383 3.62 15.94 18.26
N GLY A 384 2.93 15.49 19.32
CA GLY A 384 2.87 16.22 20.59
C GLY A 384 1.58 17.00 20.86
N ASP A 385 0.60 16.89 19.97
CA ASP A 385 -0.79 17.28 20.16
C ASP A 385 -1.04 18.69 20.71
N PHE A 386 -0.80 19.70 19.87
CA PHE A 386 -0.95 21.10 20.26
C PHE A 386 -2.36 21.39 20.77
N GLN A 387 -2.45 21.82 22.05
CA GLN A 387 -3.69 22.13 22.77
C GLN A 387 -4.71 20.97 22.82
N GLY A 388 -4.27 19.72 22.64
CA GLY A 388 -5.15 18.55 22.68
C GLY A 388 -6.09 18.40 21.47
N LEU A 389 -5.85 19.15 20.39
CA LEU A 389 -6.75 19.20 19.23
C LEU A 389 -6.79 17.86 18.47
N GLY A 390 -5.64 17.22 18.26
CA GLY A 390 -5.51 15.93 17.59
C GLY A 390 -6.24 14.84 18.35
N GLU A 391 -6.01 14.73 19.68
CA GLU A 391 -6.75 13.79 20.53
C GLU A 391 -8.27 14.05 20.48
N ALA A 392 -8.70 15.30 20.62
CA ALA A 392 -10.12 15.67 20.57
C ALA A 392 -10.78 15.27 19.25
N THR A 393 -10.12 15.52 18.12
CA THR A 393 -10.59 15.12 16.79
C THR A 393 -10.66 13.60 16.65
N LEU A 394 -9.64 12.85 17.10
CA LEU A 394 -9.66 11.39 17.09
C LEU A 394 -10.79 10.84 17.96
N ARG A 395 -11.03 11.40 19.15
CA ARG A 395 -12.17 11.02 20.01
C ARG A 395 -13.51 11.32 19.36
N ALA A 396 -13.62 12.40 18.58
CA ALA A 396 -14.81 12.65 17.78
C ALA A 396 -15.02 11.55 16.72
N TYR A 397 -13.96 11.08 16.06
CA TYR A 397 -14.01 9.97 15.12
C TYR A 397 -14.28 8.60 15.77
N GLN A 398 -13.95 8.38 17.05
CA GLN A 398 -14.34 7.13 17.74
C GLN A 398 -15.87 6.92 17.76
N GLN A 399 -16.65 8.00 17.66
CA GLN A 399 -18.11 7.98 17.59
C GLN A 399 -18.64 8.00 16.14
N ASP A 400 -17.77 7.92 15.13
CA ASP A 400 -18.15 8.00 13.73
C ASP A 400 -18.92 6.76 13.27
N LEU A 401 -20.01 6.95 12.53
CA LEU A 401 -20.84 5.89 11.98
C LEU A 401 -20.13 5.11 10.85
N ARG A 402 -19.09 5.68 10.24
CA ARG A 402 -18.20 5.02 9.28
C ARG A 402 -17.15 4.24 10.06
N GLY A 403 -17.47 2.99 10.40
CA GLY A 403 -16.66 2.23 11.34
C GLY A 403 -15.21 1.95 10.95
N VAL A 404 -14.78 2.16 9.69
CA VAL A 404 -13.35 2.16 9.34
C VAL A 404 -12.61 3.32 10.01
N LEU A 405 -13.20 4.53 9.98
CA LEU A 405 -12.63 5.72 10.61
C LEU A 405 -12.66 5.61 12.14
N ALA A 406 -13.76 5.11 12.70
CA ALA A 406 -13.86 4.89 14.14
C ALA A 406 -12.84 3.86 14.66
N ARG A 407 -12.65 2.76 13.94
CA ARG A 407 -11.61 1.77 14.28
C ARG A 407 -10.21 2.35 14.15
N HIS A 408 -9.95 3.16 13.12
CA HIS A 408 -8.67 3.85 12.97
C HIS A 408 -8.39 4.77 14.15
N ALA A 409 -9.34 5.65 14.50
CA ALA A 409 -9.18 6.57 15.63
C ALA A 409 -8.97 5.83 16.95
N ALA A 410 -9.74 4.76 17.21
CA ALA A 410 -9.55 3.93 18.39
C ALA A 410 -8.17 3.29 18.45
N ALA A 411 -7.68 2.75 17.32
CA ALA A 411 -6.34 2.17 17.25
C ALA A 411 -5.24 3.22 17.50
N VAL A 412 -5.36 4.42 16.93
CA VAL A 412 -4.39 5.51 17.15
C VAL A 412 -4.32 5.91 18.62
N LEU A 413 -5.47 6.04 19.30
CA LEU A 413 -5.55 6.44 20.71
C LEU A 413 -5.09 5.34 21.67
N GLN A 414 -5.16 4.07 21.27
CA GLN A 414 -4.69 2.93 22.07
C GLN A 414 -3.19 2.68 21.94
N THR A 415 -2.59 3.06 20.81
CA THR A 415 -1.15 2.91 20.59
C THR A 415 -0.39 4.03 21.31
N PRO A 416 0.54 3.70 22.24
CA PRO A 416 1.36 4.72 22.90
C PRO A 416 2.13 5.56 21.87
N VAL A 417 2.21 6.87 22.08
CA VAL A 417 3.12 7.73 21.31
C VAL A 417 4.55 7.30 21.67
N ALA A 418 5.21 6.58 20.75
CA ALA A 418 6.59 6.17 20.93
C ALA A 418 7.47 7.41 21.04
N ARG A 419 7.86 7.78 22.26
CA ARG A 419 8.87 8.81 22.49
C ARG A 419 10.22 8.23 22.04
N ARG A 420 10.64 8.52 20.81
CA ARG A 420 11.99 8.15 20.35
C ARG A 420 13.02 8.97 21.12
N GLY A 421 13.61 8.37 22.14
CA GLY A 421 14.96 8.74 22.60
C GLY A 421 16.01 8.29 21.58
N PRO A 422 17.25 8.78 21.67
CA PRO A 422 18.31 8.35 20.76
C PRO A 422 18.73 6.92 21.11
N SER A 423 18.29 5.92 20.34
CA SER A 423 18.83 4.57 20.43
C SER A 423 19.15 4.02 19.03
N ASN A 424 20.42 3.65 18.86
CA ASN A 424 20.91 2.83 17.75
C ASN A 424 20.39 1.41 17.96
N ASP A 425 19.37 1.00 17.21
CA ASP A 425 19.08 -0.36 16.76
C ASP A 425 17.59 -0.41 16.35
N ASP A 426 17.33 -0.31 15.05
CA ASP A 426 15.99 -0.48 14.47
C ASP A 426 16.12 -1.42 13.27
N THR A 427 15.79 -2.70 13.47
CA THR A 427 15.61 -3.68 12.38
C THR A 427 14.27 -3.42 11.69
N PRO A 428 14.19 -3.26 10.36
CA PRO A 428 12.97 -2.89 9.67
C PRO A 428 12.16 -4.14 9.28
N ALA A 429 11.54 -4.82 10.25
CA ALA A 429 10.70 -6.00 9.96
C ALA A 429 9.22 -5.83 10.33
N ASP A 430 8.84 -4.88 11.18
CA ASP A 430 7.45 -4.73 11.64
C ASP A 430 7.01 -3.26 11.68
N ARG A 431 6.79 -2.65 10.50
CA ARG A 431 5.89 -1.50 10.42
C ARG A 431 4.73 -1.83 9.49
N PRO A 432 3.48 -1.60 9.94
CA PRO A 432 2.27 -2.07 9.27
C PRO A 432 1.99 -1.40 7.92
#